data_AF-A0A8H7L658-F1
#
_entry.id   AF-A0A8H7L658-F1
#
_cell.length_a   1.000
_cell.length_b   1.000
_cell.length_c   1.000
_cell.angle_alpha   90.00
_cell.angle_beta   90.00
_cell.angle_gamma   90.00
#
_symmetry.space_group_name_H-M   'P 1'
#
loop_
_entity.id
_entity.type
_entity.pdbx_description
1 polymer ?
#
loop_
_entity_poly.entity_id
_entity_poly.type
_entity_poly.pdbx_seq_one_letter_code
_entity_poly.pdbx_strand_id
1 'polypeptide(L)'
;MASGDYQETVALYIARHEYFEQLFGQLFVGGLPEIRFCGNRSVLLADHAPASMVTSALDLKADFWLTVSLLLSVKDLIRLQATCKHLREVLSLDYVWSSALRDIMAVAVNPGDSPCTLSSLSSVELRHRAVLAARIERFWGRDSDVVAPRSSIRTCRLTDSGMGRAVQARLVRGGQWIVLLSADGTLRLQSAKDWEFCAEDLSFMMPVDSEVQMTLSLSAGTHKETLVLLRRSMWDVARGYENSMAAEGNIWAFGWSHEGRQLLSVKNIPWNHDDVEKEVLIDIGEPIHATLALLSETRVLVISCDKTSLYEIPPIQALPPDEEVPIIRQEPIWTCSYQGEYNYPPIGPICQDAFSGRHEGLLAMITGTTLRFFTSTPEPSMNSSWIRTYNALAMEATPSLSGRRAMWSAGSKLFVCTFPMPPGGDAGWMRLGVAQAGAGDERIASVEMPMLPVEGKIRDLSWDEASGRLCLLVGSPMLRAHTVMIIDTP
;
A
#
# COMPACT_ATOMS: atom_id res chain seq x y z
N MET A 1 50.38 -4.18 -4.74
CA MET A 1 49.86 -3.86 -6.08
C MET A 1 48.33 -3.93 -6.19
N ALA A 2 47.56 -3.91 -5.09
CA ALA A 2 46.09 -3.92 -5.15
C ALA A 2 45.43 -2.58 -4.70
N SER A 3 46.15 -1.62 -4.11
CA SER A 3 45.54 -0.44 -3.50
C SER A 3 45.08 0.67 -4.46
N GLY A 4 45.59 0.69 -5.70
CA GLY A 4 45.29 1.74 -6.69
C GLY A 4 43.89 1.61 -7.32
N ASP A 5 43.52 0.40 -7.77
CA ASP A 5 42.25 0.14 -8.45
C ASP A 5 41.00 0.43 -7.57
N TYR A 6 41.14 0.32 -6.25
CA TYR A 6 40.02 0.51 -5.32
C TYR A 6 39.55 1.96 -5.23
N GLN A 7 40.47 2.90 -5.19
CA GLN A 7 40.13 4.32 -4.97
C GLN A 7 39.57 4.97 -6.23
N GLU A 8 40.10 4.56 -7.39
CA GLU A 8 39.62 4.99 -8.70
C GLU A 8 38.17 4.51 -8.92
N THR A 9 37.84 3.28 -8.51
CA THR A 9 36.48 2.74 -8.59
C THR A 9 35.46 3.51 -7.74
N VAL A 10 35.83 3.93 -6.52
CA VAL A 10 34.94 4.70 -5.63
C VAL A 10 34.74 6.12 -6.17
N ALA A 11 35.80 6.79 -6.64
CA ALA A 11 35.69 8.11 -7.26
C ALA A 11 34.84 8.09 -8.55
N LEU A 12 35.02 7.07 -9.40
CA LEU A 12 34.20 6.85 -10.60
C LEU A 12 32.73 6.54 -10.30
N TYR A 13 32.47 5.82 -9.21
CA TYR A 13 31.11 5.52 -8.77
C TYR A 13 30.38 6.80 -8.34
N ILE A 14 31.10 7.64 -7.62
CA ILE A 14 30.60 8.89 -7.04
C ILE A 14 30.36 9.95 -8.12
N ALA A 15 31.28 10.08 -9.09
CA ALA A 15 31.18 11.07 -10.18
C ALA A 15 30.09 10.77 -11.23
N ARG A 16 29.45 9.59 -11.18
CA ARG A 16 28.40 9.17 -12.14
C ARG A 16 26.98 9.60 -11.76
N HIS A 17 26.78 10.16 -10.58
CA HIS A 17 25.45 10.59 -10.12
C HIS A 17 25.28 12.11 -10.30
N GLU A 18 24.29 12.54 -11.09
CA GLU A 18 24.01 13.95 -11.42
C GLU A 18 23.85 14.87 -10.19
N TYR A 19 23.42 14.31 -9.06
CA TYR A 19 23.24 15.03 -7.80
C TYR A 19 24.55 15.32 -7.05
N PHE A 20 25.65 14.67 -7.43
CA PHE A 20 26.94 14.86 -6.78
C PHE A 20 27.51 16.26 -7.04
N GLU A 21 27.29 16.84 -8.22
CA GLU A 21 27.74 18.20 -8.52
C GLU A 21 27.03 19.26 -7.65
N GLN A 22 25.74 19.05 -7.34
CA GLN A 22 25.00 19.93 -6.43
C GLN A 22 25.48 19.82 -4.98
N LEU A 23 25.73 18.60 -4.50
CA LEU A 23 26.15 18.37 -3.11
C LEU A 23 27.59 18.87 -2.87
N PHE A 24 28.51 18.63 -3.82
CA PHE A 24 29.90 19.07 -3.70
C PHE A 24 30.07 20.58 -3.93
N GLY A 25 29.26 21.18 -4.81
CA GLY A 25 29.24 22.64 -5.00
C GLY A 25 28.86 23.41 -3.73
N GLN A 26 28.11 22.80 -2.80
CA GLN A 26 27.75 23.40 -1.51
C GLN A 26 28.77 23.11 -0.39
N LEU A 27 29.47 21.98 -0.44
CA LEU A 27 30.40 21.55 0.60
C LEU A 27 31.84 22.08 0.42
N PHE A 28 32.23 22.44 -0.80
CA PHE A 28 33.59 22.93 -1.10
C PHE A 28 33.56 24.37 -1.62
N VAL A 29 33.74 25.33 -0.72
CA VAL A 29 33.98 26.74 -1.04
C VAL A 29 35.45 26.92 -1.45
N GLY A 30 35.78 26.49 -2.67
CA GLY A 30 37.12 26.61 -3.23
C GLY A 30 37.20 25.80 -4.51
N GLY A 31 37.09 26.47 -5.65
CA GLY A 31 36.78 25.88 -6.96
C GLY A 31 37.45 24.55 -7.28
N LEU A 32 36.64 23.62 -7.79
CA LEU A 32 37.09 22.31 -8.29
C LEU A 32 37.67 22.44 -9.71
N PRO A 33 38.59 21.54 -10.11
CA PRO A 33 38.98 21.39 -11.51
C PRO A 33 37.78 20.95 -12.35
N GLU A 34 37.69 21.48 -13.57
CA GLU A 34 36.62 21.27 -14.54
C GLU A 34 36.43 19.78 -14.88
N ILE A 35 35.27 19.20 -14.55
CA ILE A 35 34.90 17.82 -14.91
C ILE A 35 34.22 17.86 -16.29
N ARG A 36 34.80 17.19 -17.28
CA ARG A 36 34.19 17.05 -18.63
C ARG A 36 33.79 15.61 -18.90
N PHE A 37 32.55 15.42 -19.36
CA PHE A 37 32.01 14.12 -19.75
C PHE A 37 32.11 13.90 -21.27
N CYS A 38 32.76 12.81 -21.70
CA CYS A 38 32.78 12.36 -23.09
C CYS A 38 32.20 10.94 -23.24
N GLY A 39 30.92 10.86 -23.60
CA GLY A 39 30.25 9.62 -24.08
C GLY A 39 30.05 8.48 -23.07
N ASN A 40 29.43 7.38 -23.55
CA ASN A 40 28.94 6.22 -22.77
C ASN A 40 30.01 5.35 -22.07
N ARG A 41 31.26 5.83 -21.96
CA ARG A 41 32.32 5.25 -21.16
C ARG A 41 32.97 6.34 -20.32
N SER A 42 32.46 6.57 -19.12
CA SER A 42 33.15 7.39 -18.12
C SER A 42 34.40 6.63 -17.67
N VAL A 43 35.57 7.12 -18.09
CA VAL A 43 36.87 6.86 -17.46
C VAL A 43 37.27 8.21 -16.85
N LEU A 44 37.47 8.26 -15.53
CA LEU A 44 38.10 9.41 -14.90
C LEU A 44 39.59 9.33 -15.25
N LEU A 45 40.01 10.00 -16.33
CA LEU A 45 41.42 10.30 -16.52
C LEU A 45 41.79 11.41 -15.52
N ALA A 46 42.06 11.01 -14.28
CA ALA A 46 42.76 11.86 -13.32
C ALA A 46 44.26 11.85 -13.67
N ASP A 47 44.62 12.30 -14.88
CA ASP A 47 46.00 12.15 -15.37
C ASP A 47 47.04 12.96 -14.57
N HIS A 48 46.62 13.87 -13.69
CA HIS A 48 47.54 14.69 -12.89
C HIS A 48 47.12 14.95 -11.43
N ALA A 49 46.17 14.20 -10.86
CA ALA A 49 45.90 14.32 -9.42
C ALA A 49 46.99 13.57 -8.62
N PRO A 50 47.75 14.23 -7.72
CA PRO A 50 48.79 13.56 -6.96
C PRO A 50 48.16 12.45 -6.08
N ALA A 51 48.82 11.30 -5.99
CA ALA A 51 48.38 10.14 -5.19
C ALA A 51 48.11 10.46 -3.69
N SER A 52 48.60 11.60 -3.21
CA SER A 52 48.31 12.16 -1.88
C SER A 52 46.90 12.72 -1.72
N MET A 53 46.16 12.94 -2.81
CA MET A 53 44.79 13.49 -2.76
C MET A 53 43.74 12.38 -2.69
N VAL A 54 44.01 11.26 -3.35
CA VAL A 54 43.15 10.06 -3.39
C VAL A 54 43.17 9.30 -2.05
N THR A 55 44.25 9.45 -1.26
CA THR A 55 44.38 8.90 0.09
C THR A 55 43.47 9.56 1.13
N SER A 56 42.84 10.71 0.84
CA SER A 56 41.97 11.43 1.79
C SER A 56 40.49 11.02 1.77
N ALA A 57 40.03 10.28 0.76
CA ALA A 57 38.61 9.93 0.63
C ALA A 57 38.15 8.89 1.68
N LEU A 58 39.07 8.04 2.16
CA LEU A 58 38.80 7.10 3.26
C LEU A 58 38.96 7.75 4.65
N ASP A 59 39.58 8.93 4.72
CA ASP A 59 39.66 9.75 5.94
C ASP A 59 38.42 10.66 6.11
N LEU A 60 37.47 10.60 5.17
CA LEU A 60 36.18 11.25 5.35
C LEU A 60 35.47 10.65 6.56
N LYS A 61 34.98 11.53 7.44
CA LYS A 61 34.26 11.12 8.66
C LYS A 61 33.09 10.21 8.29
N ALA A 62 32.79 9.23 9.15
CA ALA A 62 31.67 8.31 8.97
C ALA A 62 30.35 9.04 8.63
N ASP A 63 30.13 10.23 9.19
CA ASP A 63 28.98 11.09 8.90
C ASP A 63 28.81 11.43 7.42
N PHE A 64 29.92 11.66 6.68
CA PHE A 64 29.87 11.92 5.25
C PHE A 64 29.34 10.71 4.49
N TRP A 65 29.86 9.52 4.79
CA TRP A 65 29.41 8.28 4.16
C TRP A 65 27.97 7.93 4.53
N LEU A 66 27.53 8.30 5.74
CA LEU A 66 26.12 8.23 6.11
C LEU A 66 25.28 9.15 5.23
N THR A 67 25.63 10.43 5.08
CA THR A 67 24.90 11.35 4.19
C THR A 67 24.87 10.86 2.74
N VAL A 68 25.99 10.40 2.20
CA VAL A 68 26.04 9.80 0.85
C VAL A 68 25.12 8.58 0.79
N SER A 69 25.19 7.70 1.79
CA SER A 69 24.34 6.52 1.85
C SER A 69 22.86 6.87 1.87
N LEU A 70 22.45 8.03 2.38
CA LEU A 70 21.05 8.46 2.38
C LEU A 70 20.51 8.78 0.98
N LEU A 71 21.39 9.00 0.00
CA LEU A 71 21.04 9.41 -1.36
C LEU A 71 21.16 8.26 -2.38
N LEU A 72 21.66 7.10 -1.98
CA LEU A 72 21.96 6.00 -2.90
C LEU A 72 20.80 5.02 -3.09
N SER A 73 20.70 4.42 -4.28
CA SER A 73 19.79 3.29 -4.50
C SER A 73 20.15 2.08 -3.63
N VAL A 74 19.21 1.19 -3.31
CA VAL A 74 19.53 -0.07 -2.60
C VAL A 74 20.54 -0.91 -3.36
N LYS A 75 20.45 -0.91 -4.70
CA LYS A 75 21.45 -1.55 -5.57
C LYS A 75 22.84 -0.92 -5.39
N ASP A 76 22.89 0.40 -5.27
CA ASP A 76 24.13 1.14 -5.12
C ASP A 76 24.71 1.00 -3.72
N LEU A 77 23.88 0.95 -2.68
CA LEU A 77 24.28 0.62 -1.31
C LEU A 77 24.96 -0.76 -1.25
N ILE A 78 24.36 -1.78 -1.88
CA ILE A 78 24.96 -3.13 -1.92
C ILE A 78 26.31 -3.12 -2.63
N ARG A 79 26.42 -2.40 -3.76
CA ARG A 79 27.68 -2.27 -4.51
C ARG A 79 28.74 -1.55 -3.69
N LEU A 80 28.39 -0.43 -3.07
CA LEU A 80 29.29 0.36 -2.23
C LEU A 80 29.78 -0.46 -1.03
N GLN A 81 28.92 -1.25 -0.41
CA GLN A 81 29.28 -2.17 0.68
C GLN A 81 30.28 -3.26 0.27
N ALA A 82 30.28 -3.66 -1.00
CA ALA A 82 31.19 -4.66 -1.53
C ALA A 82 32.60 -4.12 -1.82
N THR A 83 32.79 -2.80 -1.83
CA THR A 83 34.06 -2.17 -2.24
C THR A 83 35.20 -2.35 -1.22
N CYS A 84 34.98 -2.03 0.06
CA CYS A 84 36.00 -2.13 1.10
C CYS A 84 35.42 -2.46 2.49
N LYS A 85 36.28 -2.86 3.43
CA LYS A 85 35.87 -3.23 4.80
C LYS A 85 35.26 -2.05 5.57
N HIS A 86 35.83 -0.85 5.45
CA HIS A 86 35.35 0.34 6.14
C HIS A 86 33.92 0.72 5.70
N LEU A 87 33.67 0.82 4.39
CA LEU A 87 32.34 1.08 3.85
C LEU A 87 31.36 -0.04 4.19
N ARG A 88 31.83 -1.29 4.25
CA ARG A 88 31.01 -2.40 4.74
C ARG A 88 30.55 -2.18 6.17
N GLU A 89 31.44 -1.75 7.06
CA GLU A 89 31.11 -1.47 8.46
C GLU A 89 30.12 -0.30 8.58
N VAL A 90 30.39 0.84 7.92
CA VAL A 90 29.50 2.02 7.94
C VAL A 90 28.12 1.71 7.35
N LEU A 91 28.07 1.04 6.20
CA LEU A 91 26.80 0.68 5.55
C LEU A 91 26.11 -0.54 6.19
N SER A 92 26.68 -1.14 7.24
CA SER A 92 25.98 -2.17 8.03
C SER A 92 25.19 -1.59 9.19
N LEU A 93 25.27 -0.27 9.42
CA LEU A 93 24.50 0.40 10.46
C LEU A 93 22.99 0.31 10.20
N ASP A 94 22.22 0.01 11.25
CA ASP A 94 20.77 -0.16 11.19
C ASP A 94 20.08 1.07 10.59
N TYR A 95 20.55 2.27 10.92
CA TYR A 95 20.01 3.54 10.44
C TYR A 95 20.01 3.65 8.90
N VAL A 96 21.05 3.16 8.22
CA VAL A 96 21.15 3.23 6.74
C VAL A 96 20.05 2.41 6.10
N TRP A 97 19.84 1.18 6.57
CA TRP A 97 18.83 0.28 6.03
C TRP A 97 17.42 0.61 6.50
N SER A 98 17.27 1.14 7.73
CA SER A 98 16.01 1.67 8.23
C SER A 98 15.56 2.87 7.40
N SER A 99 16.47 3.81 7.08
CA SER A 99 16.18 4.92 6.17
C SER A 99 15.88 4.41 4.77
N ALA A 100 16.72 3.57 4.18
CA ALA A 100 16.46 3.06 2.82
C ALA A 100 15.14 2.29 2.72
N LEU A 101 14.79 1.49 3.74
CA LEU A 101 13.52 0.78 3.80
C LEU A 101 12.36 1.74 4.02
N ARG A 102 12.49 2.73 4.90
CA ARG A 102 11.46 3.77 5.11
C ARG A 102 11.22 4.57 3.85
N ASP A 103 12.27 4.96 3.14
CA ASP A 103 12.19 5.69 1.87
C ASP A 103 11.49 4.82 0.83
N ILE A 104 11.86 3.53 0.72
CA ILE A 104 11.19 2.59 -0.19
C ILE A 104 9.73 2.41 0.22
N MET A 105 9.45 2.21 1.51
CA MET A 105 8.09 2.00 2.01
C MET A 105 7.24 3.24 1.84
N ALA A 106 7.75 4.45 2.10
CA ALA A 106 7.06 5.69 1.80
C ALA A 106 6.61 5.76 0.33
N VAL A 107 7.38 5.15 -0.57
CA VAL A 107 7.01 5.02 -1.98
C VAL A 107 6.18 3.76 -2.27
N ALA A 108 6.41 2.63 -1.60
CA ALA A 108 6.00 1.26 -1.99
C ALA A 108 4.97 0.57 -1.07
N VAL A 109 4.68 1.11 0.12
CA VAL A 109 3.81 0.51 1.13
C VAL A 109 3.07 1.64 1.85
N ASN A 110 1.89 1.38 2.40
CA ASN A 110 1.21 2.39 3.21
C ASN A 110 2.15 2.87 4.36
N PRO A 111 2.33 4.18 4.56
CA PRO A 111 3.23 4.77 5.56
C PRO A 111 2.85 4.45 7.02
N GLY A 112 1.70 3.78 7.25
CA GLY A 112 1.20 3.43 8.57
C GLY A 112 2.01 2.35 9.30
N ASP A 113 3.06 1.78 8.70
CA ASP A 113 4.02 0.96 9.44
C ASP A 113 4.82 1.87 10.37
N SER A 114 4.36 1.95 11.61
CA SER A 114 4.94 2.76 12.67
C SER A 114 6.47 2.66 12.68
N PRO A 115 7.20 3.77 12.80
CA PRO A 115 8.66 3.76 12.99
C PRO A 115 9.12 2.79 14.09
N CYS A 116 8.23 2.50 15.05
CA CYS A 116 8.44 1.55 16.13
C CYS A 116 8.68 0.12 15.64
N THR A 117 7.96 -0.38 14.61
CA THR A 117 8.15 -1.75 14.12
C THR A 117 9.51 -1.90 13.44
N LEU A 118 9.93 -0.91 12.65
CA LEU A 118 11.25 -0.91 12.00
C LEU A 118 12.40 -0.87 13.02
N SER A 119 12.22 -0.15 14.14
CA SER A 119 13.25 -0.06 15.18
C SER A 119 13.53 -1.39 15.91
N SER A 120 12.59 -2.34 15.85
CA SER A 120 12.74 -3.66 16.45
C SER A 120 13.51 -4.67 15.57
N LEU A 121 13.73 -4.34 14.29
CA LEU A 121 14.36 -5.23 13.33
C LEU A 121 15.89 -5.07 13.36
N SER A 122 16.61 -6.18 13.25
CA SER A 122 18.07 -6.15 13.06
C SER A 122 18.45 -5.52 11.70
N SER A 123 19.66 -4.95 11.58
CA SER A 123 20.21 -4.49 10.27
C SER A 123 20.10 -5.53 9.17
N VAL A 124 20.32 -6.81 9.48
CA VAL A 124 20.24 -7.90 8.51
C VAL A 124 18.82 -8.02 7.96
N GLU A 125 17.82 -7.94 8.83
CA GLU A 125 16.40 -8.02 8.47
C GLU A 125 15.94 -6.75 7.72
N LEU A 126 16.33 -5.56 8.20
CA LEU A 126 16.07 -4.29 7.51
C LEU A 126 16.65 -4.29 6.10
N ARG A 127 17.89 -4.74 5.96
CA ARG A 127 18.56 -4.91 4.67
C ARG A 127 17.81 -5.89 3.78
N HIS A 128 17.47 -7.06 4.31
CA HIS A 128 16.76 -8.09 3.56
C HIS A 128 15.44 -7.56 3.00
N ARG A 129 14.65 -6.86 3.82
CA ARG A 129 13.38 -6.23 3.41
C ARG A 129 13.58 -5.11 2.39
N ALA A 130 14.56 -4.23 2.57
CA ALA A 130 14.86 -3.16 1.61
C ALA A 130 15.24 -3.73 0.23
N VAL A 131 16.04 -4.80 0.21
CA VAL A 131 16.44 -5.50 -1.02
C VAL A 131 15.24 -6.19 -1.68
N LEU A 132 14.39 -6.84 -0.89
CA LEU A 132 13.18 -7.49 -1.39
C LEU A 132 12.23 -6.48 -2.03
N ALA A 133 11.91 -5.38 -1.32
CA ALA A 133 11.04 -4.33 -1.83
C ALA A 133 11.59 -3.69 -3.12
N ALA A 134 12.90 -3.42 -3.19
CA ALA A 134 13.54 -2.92 -4.40
C ALA A 134 13.52 -3.93 -5.56
N ARG A 135 13.53 -5.25 -5.28
CA ARG A 135 13.42 -6.30 -6.31
C ARG A 135 12.00 -6.41 -6.84
N ILE A 136 11.01 -6.46 -5.96
CA ILE A 136 9.59 -6.47 -6.29
C ILE A 136 9.30 -5.27 -7.19
N GLU A 137 9.71 -4.08 -6.76
CA GLU A 137 9.50 -2.87 -7.55
C GLU A 137 10.13 -2.95 -8.93
N ARG A 138 11.41 -3.36 -9.00
CA ARG A 138 12.09 -3.50 -10.27
C ARG A 138 11.47 -4.59 -11.15
N PHE A 139 10.91 -5.63 -10.57
CA PHE A 139 10.27 -6.71 -11.29
C PHE A 139 8.97 -6.22 -11.94
N TRP A 140 8.14 -5.52 -11.17
CA TRP A 140 6.88 -4.94 -11.64
C TRP A 140 7.08 -3.72 -12.55
N GLY A 141 8.18 -2.99 -12.41
CA GLY A 141 8.48 -1.81 -13.21
C GLY A 141 9.13 -2.05 -14.57
N ARG A 142 9.57 -3.28 -14.89
CA ARG A 142 10.17 -3.58 -16.21
C ARG A 142 9.10 -3.63 -17.30
N ASP A 143 9.47 -3.18 -18.51
CA ASP A 143 8.72 -3.36 -19.77
C ASP A 143 8.69 -4.84 -20.24
N SER A 144 8.54 -5.77 -19.30
CA SER A 144 8.29 -7.16 -19.66
C SER A 144 6.79 -7.34 -19.79
N ASP A 145 6.31 -7.52 -21.03
CA ASP A 145 4.92 -7.83 -21.39
C ASP A 145 4.34 -9.06 -20.67
N VAL A 146 5.19 -9.84 -19.99
CA VAL A 146 4.81 -11.04 -19.24
C VAL A 146 5.50 -11.06 -17.88
N VAL A 147 4.74 -10.79 -16.82
CA VAL A 147 5.14 -11.03 -15.43
C VAL A 147 4.81 -12.48 -15.07
N ALA A 148 5.72 -13.41 -15.36
CA ALA A 148 5.52 -14.80 -14.93
C ALA A 148 5.82 -14.94 -13.42
N PRO A 149 4.90 -15.51 -12.60
CA PRO A 149 5.18 -15.85 -11.21
C PRO A 149 6.37 -16.80 -11.15
N ARG A 150 7.35 -16.49 -10.31
CA ARG A 150 8.69 -17.05 -10.50
C ARG A 150 8.93 -18.42 -9.89
N SER A 151 8.19 -18.89 -8.87
CA SER A 151 8.41 -20.29 -8.41
C SER A 151 7.42 -20.92 -7.42
N SER A 152 6.73 -20.18 -6.55
CA SER A 152 5.95 -20.79 -5.46
C SER A 152 4.50 -20.34 -5.46
N ILE A 153 3.66 -21.16 -6.08
CA ILE A 153 2.22 -21.13 -5.84
C ILE A 153 1.95 -22.15 -4.73
N ARG A 154 1.53 -21.67 -3.57
CA ARG A 154 1.02 -22.51 -2.48
C ARG A 154 -0.49 -22.55 -2.57
N THR A 155 -1.09 -23.71 -2.39
CA THR A 155 -2.55 -23.87 -2.38
C THR A 155 -2.99 -24.61 -1.13
N CYS A 156 -4.11 -24.19 -0.55
CA CYS A 156 -4.76 -24.87 0.56
C CYS A 156 -6.26 -25.01 0.28
N ARG A 157 -6.75 -26.24 0.32
CA ARG A 157 -8.17 -26.55 0.21
C ARG A 157 -8.82 -26.31 1.57
N LEU A 158 -9.78 -25.41 1.61
CA LEU A 158 -10.41 -25.01 2.87
C LEU A 158 -11.28 -26.12 3.47
N THR A 159 -11.82 -27.01 2.63
CA THR A 159 -12.56 -28.20 3.08
C THR A 159 -11.74 -29.11 3.99
N ASP A 160 -10.45 -29.23 3.72
CA ASP A 160 -9.55 -30.13 4.44
C ASP A 160 -9.21 -29.56 5.83
N SER A 161 -9.34 -28.24 6.00
CA SER A 161 -9.13 -27.53 7.25
C SER A 161 -10.37 -27.50 8.17
N GLY A 162 -11.47 -28.18 7.78
CA GLY A 162 -12.74 -28.12 8.50
C GLY A 162 -13.41 -26.74 8.48
N MET A 163 -12.91 -25.82 7.64
CA MET A 163 -13.54 -24.51 7.45
C MET A 163 -14.75 -24.66 6.53
N GLY A 164 -15.81 -23.93 6.84
CA GLY A 164 -16.93 -23.78 5.92
C GLY A 164 -16.54 -23.08 4.62
N ARG A 165 -17.55 -22.74 3.83
CA ARG A 165 -17.36 -21.97 2.58
C ARG A 165 -16.73 -20.60 2.91
N ALA A 166 -15.47 -20.37 2.54
CA ALA A 166 -14.90 -19.02 2.59
C ALA A 166 -15.63 -18.08 1.63
N VAL A 167 -15.87 -16.86 2.09
CA VAL A 167 -16.37 -15.76 1.28
C VAL A 167 -15.28 -14.74 0.95
N GLN A 168 -14.30 -14.57 1.85
CA GLN A 168 -13.19 -13.64 1.66
C GLN A 168 -11.88 -14.20 2.22
N ALA A 169 -10.77 -13.76 1.64
CA ALA A 169 -9.42 -14.03 2.11
C ALA A 169 -8.59 -12.75 2.01
N ARG A 170 -8.01 -12.32 3.14
CA ARG A 170 -7.19 -11.11 3.23
C ARG A 170 -5.82 -11.44 3.78
N LEU A 171 -4.77 -10.97 3.10
CA LEU A 171 -3.42 -10.97 3.65
C LEU A 171 -3.33 -9.91 4.74
N VAL A 172 -2.78 -10.31 5.87
CA VAL A 172 -2.30 -9.37 6.89
C VAL A 172 -1.01 -8.74 6.37
N ARG A 173 -0.72 -7.51 6.79
CA ARG A 173 0.50 -6.80 6.39
C ARG A 173 1.75 -7.62 6.72
N GLY A 174 2.74 -7.54 5.84
CA GLY A 174 3.91 -8.40 5.85
C GLY A 174 3.66 -9.81 5.31
N GLY A 175 2.42 -10.14 4.95
CA GLY A 175 2.01 -11.29 4.15
C GLY A 175 2.25 -12.65 4.81
N GLN A 176 2.60 -12.68 6.10
CA GLN A 176 2.86 -13.91 6.85
C GLN A 176 1.57 -14.62 7.27
N TRP A 177 0.49 -13.85 7.40
CA TRP A 177 -0.79 -14.33 7.88
C TRP A 177 -1.90 -14.04 6.88
N ILE A 178 -2.90 -14.91 6.88
CA ILE A 178 -4.13 -14.76 6.11
C ILE A 178 -5.28 -14.79 7.10
N VAL A 179 -6.18 -13.83 6.98
CA VAL A 179 -7.47 -13.87 7.64
C VAL A 179 -8.50 -14.37 6.63
N LEU A 180 -9.19 -15.43 7.01
CA LEU A 180 -10.24 -16.06 6.24
C LEU A 180 -11.57 -15.77 6.92
N LEU A 181 -12.55 -15.38 6.11
CA LEU A 181 -13.93 -15.16 6.55
C LEU A 181 -14.81 -16.21 5.88
N SER A 182 -15.45 -17.05 6.68
CA SER A 182 -16.41 -18.05 6.19
C SER A 182 -17.84 -17.52 6.15
N ALA A 183 -18.68 -18.20 5.39
CA ALA A 183 -20.09 -17.83 5.16
C ALA A 183 -20.96 -17.86 6.43
N ASP A 184 -20.52 -18.55 7.48
CA ASP A 184 -21.17 -18.59 8.80
C ASP A 184 -20.73 -17.44 9.73
N GLY A 185 -19.84 -16.55 9.25
CA GLY A 185 -19.29 -15.42 10.00
C GLY A 185 -18.02 -15.74 10.78
N THR A 186 -17.57 -16.99 10.80
CA THR A 186 -16.34 -17.37 11.51
C THR A 186 -15.12 -16.70 10.86
N LEU A 187 -14.27 -16.11 11.70
CA LEU A 187 -12.96 -15.64 11.29
C LEU A 187 -11.87 -16.63 11.68
N ARG A 188 -10.94 -16.85 10.77
CA ARG A 188 -9.80 -17.72 11.01
C ARG A 188 -8.51 -17.07 10.57
N LEU A 189 -7.54 -17.03 11.48
CA LEU A 189 -6.17 -16.61 11.20
C LEU A 189 -5.31 -17.84 10.90
N GLN A 190 -4.67 -17.85 9.74
CA GLN A 190 -3.80 -18.93 9.28
C GLN A 190 -2.44 -18.41 8.80
N SER A 191 -1.40 -19.24 8.96
CA SER A 191 -0.08 -18.96 8.37
C SER A 191 -0.13 -19.07 6.85
N ALA A 192 0.33 -18.03 6.14
CA ALA A 192 0.43 -18.01 4.68
C ALA A 192 1.52 -18.94 4.12
N LYS A 193 2.45 -19.36 4.99
CA LYS A 193 3.62 -20.16 4.62
C LYS A 193 3.31 -21.65 4.72
N ASP A 194 2.84 -22.06 5.88
CA ASP A 194 2.73 -23.47 6.26
C ASP A 194 1.26 -23.92 6.43
N TRP A 195 0.29 -23.01 6.24
CA TRP A 195 -1.15 -23.22 6.43
C TRP A 195 -1.54 -23.69 7.83
N GLU A 196 -0.64 -23.51 8.79
CA GLU A 196 -0.90 -23.80 10.19
C GLU A 196 -1.99 -22.86 10.72
N PHE A 197 -2.96 -23.49 11.38
CA PHE A 197 -3.99 -22.81 12.13
C PHE A 197 -3.38 -22.05 13.31
N CYS A 198 -3.73 -20.78 13.46
CA CYS A 198 -3.24 -19.96 14.57
C CYS A 198 -4.35 -19.64 15.57
N ALA A 199 -5.44 -19.06 15.08
CA ALA A 199 -6.56 -18.65 15.90
C ALA A 199 -7.87 -18.72 15.13
N GLU A 200 -8.95 -18.93 15.87
CA GLU A 200 -10.32 -18.87 15.38
C GLU A 200 -11.13 -17.98 16.30
N ASP A 201 -11.95 -17.12 15.70
CA ASP A 201 -12.93 -16.35 16.41
C ASP A 201 -14.33 -16.87 16.07
N LEU A 202 -14.91 -17.58 17.04
CA LEU A 202 -16.25 -18.14 17.01
C LEU A 202 -17.30 -17.21 17.63
N SER A 203 -16.89 -16.04 18.16
CA SER A 203 -17.84 -15.11 18.80
C SER A 203 -18.87 -14.56 17.82
N PHE A 204 -18.65 -14.76 16.51
CA PHE A 204 -19.45 -14.22 15.42
C PHE A 204 -20.22 -15.28 14.59
N MET A 205 -20.50 -16.46 15.15
CA MET A 205 -21.31 -17.48 14.46
C MET A 205 -22.75 -17.01 14.21
N MET A 206 -23.24 -17.13 12.97
CA MET A 206 -24.61 -16.82 12.58
C MET A 206 -25.29 -17.99 11.85
N PRO A 207 -26.63 -18.18 11.98
CA PRO A 207 -27.36 -19.14 11.15
C PRO A 207 -27.29 -18.72 9.67
N VAL A 208 -26.92 -19.68 8.82
CA VAL A 208 -26.54 -19.52 7.39
C VAL A 208 -27.73 -19.19 6.46
N ASP A 209 -28.91 -18.87 7.00
CA ASP A 209 -30.13 -18.73 6.21
C ASP A 209 -30.32 -17.36 5.54
N SER A 210 -29.38 -16.43 5.69
CA SER A 210 -29.46 -15.09 5.09
C SER A 210 -28.26 -14.79 4.20
N GLU A 211 -28.50 -14.08 3.08
CA GLU A 211 -27.47 -13.58 2.18
C GLU A 211 -26.66 -12.46 2.85
N VAL A 212 -25.90 -12.77 3.90
CA VAL A 212 -25.08 -11.79 4.59
C VAL A 212 -23.88 -11.44 3.71
N GLN A 213 -23.82 -10.20 3.24
CA GLN A 213 -22.57 -9.65 2.72
C GLN A 213 -21.68 -9.31 3.91
N MET A 214 -20.48 -9.87 3.94
CA MET A 214 -19.48 -9.57 4.98
C MET A 214 -18.26 -8.95 4.32
N THR A 215 -17.71 -7.92 4.95
CA THR A 215 -16.52 -7.23 4.46
C THR A 215 -15.48 -7.23 5.56
N LEU A 216 -14.35 -7.86 5.27
CA LEU A 216 -13.18 -7.83 6.12
C LEU A 216 -12.29 -6.64 5.74
N SER A 217 -12.08 -5.73 6.70
CA SER A 217 -11.08 -4.67 6.60
C SER A 217 -9.96 -4.89 7.61
N LEU A 218 -8.74 -4.52 7.25
CA LEU A 218 -7.58 -4.58 8.12
C LEU A 218 -7.09 -3.15 8.32
N SER A 219 -7.30 -2.58 9.50
CA SER A 219 -6.75 -1.26 9.82
C SER A 219 -5.49 -1.42 10.65
N ALA A 220 -4.37 -0.89 10.14
CA ALA A 220 -3.14 -0.85 10.91
C ALA A 220 -3.07 0.47 11.65
N GLY A 221 -3.15 0.40 12.97
CA GLY A 221 -2.90 1.54 13.84
C GLY A 221 -1.40 1.75 14.06
N THR A 222 -1.04 2.94 14.58
CA THR A 222 0.34 3.40 14.79
C THR A 222 1.14 2.59 15.82
N HIS A 223 0.53 1.66 16.57
CA HIS A 223 1.22 0.87 17.58
C HIS A 223 0.85 -0.63 17.61
N LYS A 224 -0.25 -1.02 16.96
CA LYS A 224 -0.73 -2.40 16.82
C LYS A 224 -1.56 -2.50 15.53
N GLU A 225 -1.43 -3.59 14.79
CA GLU A 225 -2.40 -3.92 13.74
C GLU A 225 -3.69 -4.35 14.42
N THR A 226 -4.75 -3.57 14.25
CA THR A 226 -6.05 -3.88 14.81
C THR A 226 -6.86 -4.56 13.72
N LEU A 227 -7.11 -5.85 13.90
CA LEU A 227 -8.08 -6.55 13.08
C LEU A 227 -9.46 -5.97 13.39
N VAL A 228 -10.03 -5.21 12.44
CA VAL A 228 -11.39 -4.69 12.58
C VAL A 228 -12.32 -5.54 11.73
N LEU A 229 -12.94 -6.55 12.36
CA LEU A 229 -14.05 -7.25 11.72
C LEU A 229 -15.28 -6.34 11.72
N LEU A 230 -15.66 -5.86 10.54
CA LEU A 230 -16.86 -5.06 10.39
C LEU A 230 -17.96 -5.92 9.78
N ARG A 231 -18.97 -6.24 10.59
CA ARG A 231 -20.11 -7.06 10.17
C ARG A 231 -21.22 -6.18 9.61
N ARG A 232 -21.66 -6.51 8.40
CA ARG A 232 -22.91 -5.99 7.84
C ARG A 232 -24.01 -7.02 8.03
N SER A 233 -24.82 -6.86 9.08
CA SER A 233 -26.03 -7.67 9.25
C SER A 233 -27.17 -7.03 8.47
N MET A 234 -27.60 -7.65 7.36
CA MET A 234 -28.84 -7.27 6.68
C MET A 234 -30.01 -7.72 7.55
N TRP A 235 -30.41 -6.90 8.52
CA TRP A 235 -31.55 -7.20 9.39
C TRP A 235 -32.90 -7.13 8.66
N ASP A 236 -32.95 -6.66 7.41
CA ASP A 236 -34.21 -6.58 6.68
C ASP A 236 -34.01 -6.66 5.16
N VAL A 237 -33.93 -7.88 4.62
CA VAL A 237 -33.92 -8.13 3.15
C VAL A 237 -35.15 -7.49 2.48
N ALA A 238 -36.25 -7.31 3.22
CA ALA A 238 -37.47 -6.70 2.69
C ALA A 238 -37.38 -5.18 2.47
N ARG A 239 -36.40 -4.49 3.07
CA ARG A 239 -36.26 -3.03 2.93
C ARG A 239 -35.06 -2.58 2.10
N GLY A 240 -34.16 -3.48 1.72
CA GLY A 240 -33.10 -3.20 0.74
C GLY A 240 -32.11 -2.10 1.15
N TYR A 241 -32.12 -1.61 2.39
CA TYR A 241 -31.23 -0.55 2.83
C TYR A 241 -29.85 -1.14 3.14
N GLU A 242 -28.88 -0.74 2.32
CA GLU A 242 -27.53 -1.26 2.38
C GLU A 242 -26.67 -0.35 3.26
N ASN A 243 -26.30 -0.85 4.44
CA ASN A 243 -25.40 -0.14 5.35
C ASN A 243 -23.95 -0.21 4.85
N SER A 244 -23.21 0.88 5.02
CA SER A 244 -21.81 0.99 4.63
C SER A 244 -20.94 1.25 5.84
N MET A 245 -19.68 0.82 5.80
CA MET A 245 -18.77 0.96 6.92
C MET A 245 -17.33 1.13 6.45
N ALA A 246 -16.58 1.93 7.17
CA ALA A 246 -15.15 2.11 6.98
C ALA A 246 -14.49 2.28 8.35
N ALA A 247 -13.29 1.77 8.53
CA ALA A 247 -12.49 2.04 9.72
C ALA A 247 -11.07 2.35 9.28
N GLU A 248 -10.54 3.47 9.75
CA GLU A 248 -9.15 3.86 9.55
C GLU A 248 -8.56 4.54 10.78
N GLY A 249 -7.39 4.04 11.19
CA GLY A 249 -6.70 4.53 12.36
C GLY A 249 -7.52 4.32 13.64
N ASN A 250 -7.78 5.42 14.34
CA ASN A 250 -8.60 5.49 15.54
C ASN A 250 -10.05 5.87 15.24
N ILE A 251 -10.51 5.85 13.98
CA ILE A 251 -11.84 6.30 13.59
C ILE A 251 -12.55 5.19 12.82
N TRP A 252 -13.85 5.10 13.04
CA TRP A 252 -14.75 4.26 12.28
C TRP A 252 -15.99 5.03 11.89
N ALA A 253 -16.49 4.75 10.70
CA ALA A 253 -17.64 5.36 10.10
C ALA A 253 -18.65 4.28 9.72
N PHE A 254 -19.92 4.55 10.01
CA PHE A 254 -21.03 3.66 9.73
C PHE A 254 -22.16 4.46 9.10
N GLY A 255 -22.56 4.10 7.89
CA GLY A 255 -23.66 4.72 7.17
C GLY A 255 -24.89 3.81 7.14
N TRP A 256 -26.06 4.37 7.38
CA TRP A 256 -27.34 3.67 7.27
C TRP A 256 -28.45 4.60 6.77
N SER A 257 -29.55 4.02 6.28
CA SER A 257 -30.73 4.81 5.94
C SER A 257 -31.66 4.94 7.13
N HIS A 258 -32.15 6.16 7.38
CA HIS A 258 -33.13 6.47 8.41
C HIS A 258 -34.17 7.46 7.86
N GLU A 259 -35.44 7.07 7.88
CA GLU A 259 -36.57 7.89 7.41
C GLU A 259 -36.40 8.48 6.00
N GLY A 260 -35.82 7.70 5.08
CA GLY A 260 -35.57 8.12 3.70
C GLY A 260 -34.37 9.06 3.53
N ARG A 261 -33.58 9.28 4.58
CA ARG A 261 -32.28 9.95 4.53
C ARG A 261 -31.15 8.96 4.74
N GLN A 262 -29.94 9.36 4.39
CA GLN A 262 -28.72 8.63 4.70
C GLN A 262 -28.02 9.34 5.86
N LEU A 263 -27.87 8.61 6.96
CA LEU A 263 -27.10 9.05 8.13
C LEU A 263 -25.73 8.39 8.11
N LEU A 264 -24.74 9.10 8.63
CA LEU A 264 -23.37 8.66 8.79
C LEU A 264 -22.93 8.95 10.23
N SER A 265 -22.73 7.90 11.00
CA SER A 265 -22.05 7.96 12.30
C SER A 265 -20.56 7.89 12.06
N VAL A 266 -19.80 8.83 12.62
CA VAL A 266 -18.35 8.74 12.72
C VAL A 266 -17.98 8.76 14.19
N LYS A 267 -17.26 7.74 14.66
CA LYS A 267 -16.83 7.63 16.06
C LYS A 267 -15.34 7.40 16.16
N ASN A 268 -14.76 7.70 17.32
CA ASN A 268 -13.42 7.23 17.64
C ASN A 268 -13.46 5.79 18.18
N ILE A 269 -12.35 5.08 18.04
CA ILE A 269 -12.09 3.79 18.66
C ILE A 269 -11.23 4.09 19.89
N PRO A 270 -11.74 3.86 21.11
CA PRO A 270 -10.95 4.08 22.32
C PRO A 270 -9.78 3.07 22.38
N TRP A 271 -8.59 3.56 22.68
CA TRP A 271 -7.38 2.73 22.78
C TRP A 271 -7.12 2.27 24.20
N ASN A 272 -7.50 3.11 25.17
CA ASN A 272 -7.38 2.86 26.59
C ASN A 272 -8.76 2.85 27.26
N HIS A 273 -8.84 2.20 28.42
CA HIS A 273 -10.05 2.22 29.25
C HIS A 273 -10.48 3.63 29.69
N ASP A 274 -9.53 4.58 29.69
CA ASP A 274 -9.77 5.97 30.06
C ASP A 274 -10.19 6.85 28.86
N ASP A 275 -10.14 6.32 27.63
CA ASP A 275 -10.56 7.07 26.45
C ASP A 275 -12.08 7.12 26.38
N VAL A 276 -12.61 8.34 26.36
CA VAL A 276 -14.06 8.57 26.22
C VAL A 276 -14.46 8.33 24.76
N GLU A 277 -15.54 7.56 24.56
CA GLU A 277 -16.16 7.40 23.25
C GLU A 277 -16.71 8.75 22.78
N LYS A 278 -16.35 9.10 21.55
CA LYS A 278 -16.76 10.31 20.85
C LYS A 278 -17.47 9.90 19.57
N GLU A 279 -18.58 10.55 19.27
CA GLU A 279 -19.35 10.32 18.05
C GLU A 279 -19.81 11.65 17.45
N VAL A 280 -20.03 11.63 16.13
CA VAL A 280 -20.79 12.63 15.40
C VAL A 280 -21.75 11.93 14.45
N LEU A 281 -22.99 12.41 14.39
CA LEU A 281 -23.98 11.98 13.41
C LEU A 281 -24.12 13.02 12.31
N ILE A 282 -23.96 12.58 11.07
CA ILE A 282 -24.00 13.44 9.89
C ILE A 282 -25.17 12.99 9.01
N ASP A 283 -26.08 13.91 8.68
CA ASP A 283 -27.10 13.70 7.64
C ASP A 283 -26.50 14.13 6.30
N ILE A 284 -26.18 13.14 5.47
CA ILE A 284 -25.58 13.34 4.15
C ILE A 284 -26.62 13.44 3.02
N GLY A 285 -27.91 13.48 3.39
CA GLY A 285 -29.02 13.71 2.48
C GLY A 285 -29.63 12.43 1.91
N GLU A 286 -29.66 12.33 0.59
CA GLU A 286 -30.41 11.28 -0.11
C GLU A 286 -29.86 9.86 0.16
N PRO A 287 -30.73 8.83 0.14
CA PRO A 287 -30.34 7.45 0.36
C PRO A 287 -29.44 7.00 -0.78
N ILE A 288 -28.23 6.60 -0.43
CA ILE A 288 -27.23 6.20 -1.40
C ILE A 288 -26.67 4.87 -0.94
N HIS A 289 -26.84 3.86 -1.79
CA HIS A 289 -26.02 2.64 -1.77
C HIS A 289 -24.56 3.07 -1.95
N ALA A 290 -23.87 3.31 -0.84
CA ALA A 290 -22.55 3.92 -0.83
C ALA A 290 -21.50 2.98 -0.26
N THR A 291 -20.27 3.12 -0.74
CA THR A 291 -19.06 2.67 -0.07
C THR A 291 -18.46 3.87 0.66
N LEU A 292 -18.06 3.69 1.91
CA LEU A 292 -17.41 4.73 2.70
C LEU A 292 -15.90 4.55 2.66
N ALA A 293 -15.17 5.68 2.69
CA ALA A 293 -13.72 5.73 2.81
C ALA A 293 -13.32 6.89 3.71
N LEU A 294 -12.68 6.60 4.84
CA LEU A 294 -12.20 7.60 5.81
C LEU A 294 -10.83 8.15 5.41
N LEU A 295 -10.80 9.27 4.70
CA LEU A 295 -9.55 9.87 4.23
C LEU A 295 -8.73 10.47 5.38
N SER A 296 -9.38 11.05 6.38
CA SER A 296 -8.72 11.62 7.55
C SER A 296 -9.73 11.75 8.69
N GLU A 297 -9.29 12.23 9.86
CA GLU A 297 -10.19 12.53 10.97
C GLU A 297 -11.24 13.60 10.65
N THR A 298 -11.03 14.37 9.60
CA THR A 298 -11.89 15.50 9.19
C THR A 298 -12.54 15.30 7.83
N ARG A 299 -12.34 14.14 7.17
CA ARG A 299 -12.84 13.93 5.81
C ARG A 299 -13.26 12.49 5.54
N VAL A 300 -14.44 12.34 4.96
CA VAL A 300 -15.01 11.06 4.54
C VAL A 300 -15.46 11.15 3.09
N LEU A 301 -15.09 10.15 2.32
CA LEU A 301 -15.52 9.96 0.96
C LEU A 301 -16.69 8.98 0.94
N VAL A 302 -17.78 9.39 0.30
CA VAL A 302 -19.01 8.61 0.13
C VAL A 302 -19.14 8.31 -1.35
N ILE A 303 -19.15 7.01 -1.70
CA ILE A 303 -19.04 6.58 -3.09
C ILE A 303 -20.26 5.75 -3.48
N SER A 304 -21.11 6.28 -4.34
CA SER A 304 -22.25 5.57 -4.90
C SER A 304 -21.96 4.94 -6.25
N CYS A 305 -22.98 4.31 -6.83
CA CYS A 305 -22.96 3.82 -8.20
C CYS A 305 -22.81 4.93 -9.26
N ASP A 306 -23.24 6.16 -8.97
CA ASP A 306 -23.36 7.26 -9.94
C ASP A 306 -22.62 8.54 -9.54
N LYS A 307 -22.11 8.63 -8.31
CA LYS A 307 -21.37 9.79 -7.81
C LYS A 307 -20.41 9.43 -6.68
N THR A 308 -19.34 10.20 -6.59
CA THR A 308 -18.44 10.22 -5.44
C THR A 308 -18.55 11.60 -4.82
N SER A 309 -18.82 11.66 -3.52
CA SER A 309 -18.98 12.91 -2.77
C SER A 309 -18.03 12.91 -1.58
N LEU A 310 -17.30 14.01 -1.41
CA LEU A 310 -16.42 14.23 -0.28
C LEU A 310 -17.16 15.10 0.74
N TYR A 311 -17.19 14.65 1.98
CA TYR A 311 -17.76 15.37 3.11
C TYR A 311 -16.66 15.71 4.12
N GLU A 312 -16.80 16.85 4.76
CA GLU A 312 -16.03 17.19 5.95
C GLU A 312 -16.66 16.45 7.15
N ILE A 313 -15.85 15.98 8.09
CA ILE A 313 -16.32 15.36 9.34
C ILE A 313 -16.29 16.46 10.40
N PRO A 314 -17.43 16.85 11.00
CA PRO A 314 -17.43 17.83 12.07
C PRO A 314 -16.64 17.30 13.29
N PRO A 315 -16.17 18.18 14.18
CA PRO A 315 -15.45 17.76 15.36
C PRO A 315 -16.23 16.70 16.15
N ILE A 316 -15.63 15.53 16.35
CA ILE A 316 -16.23 14.40 17.06
C ILE A 316 -16.34 14.76 18.56
N GLN A 317 -17.54 14.67 19.13
CA GLN A 317 -17.81 15.11 20.51
C GLN A 317 -17.96 13.92 21.44
N ALA A 318 -17.53 14.07 22.70
CA ALA A 318 -17.74 13.05 23.72
C ALA A 318 -19.23 12.81 23.94
N LEU A 319 -19.62 11.55 24.01
CA LEU A 319 -21.02 11.14 24.24
C LEU A 319 -21.32 11.14 25.75
N PRO A 320 -22.22 12.01 26.24
CA PRO A 320 -22.78 11.83 27.56
C PRO A 320 -23.64 10.56 27.55
N PRO A 321 -23.67 9.78 28.64
CA PRO A 321 -24.37 8.49 28.68
C PRO A 321 -25.88 8.56 28.40
N ASP A 322 -26.49 9.74 28.45
CA ASP A 322 -27.95 9.92 28.33
C ASP A 322 -28.37 11.01 27.31
N GLU A 323 -27.45 11.60 26.54
CA GLU A 323 -27.80 12.61 25.52
C GLU A 323 -27.87 12.00 24.11
N GLU A 324 -28.92 12.37 23.36
CA GLU A 324 -29.00 12.06 21.94
C GLU A 324 -27.96 12.86 21.16
N VAL A 325 -27.25 12.18 20.27
CA VAL A 325 -26.23 12.82 19.43
C VAL A 325 -26.93 13.72 18.42
N PRO A 326 -26.61 15.03 18.36
CA PRO A 326 -27.23 15.92 17.39
C PRO A 326 -26.87 15.48 15.97
N ILE A 327 -27.88 15.37 15.12
CA ILE A 327 -27.70 15.08 13.70
C ILE A 327 -27.34 16.38 12.97
N ILE A 328 -26.13 16.44 12.41
CA ILE A 328 -25.61 17.59 11.69
C ILE A 328 -25.83 17.35 10.19
N ARG A 329 -26.68 18.16 9.55
CA ARG A 329 -26.82 18.11 8.09
C ARG A 329 -25.59 18.70 7.43
N GLN A 330 -25.03 17.96 6.47
CA GLN A 330 -23.82 18.37 5.77
C GLN A 330 -23.96 18.22 4.27
N GLU A 331 -23.66 19.30 3.55
CA GLU A 331 -23.57 19.27 2.10
C GLU A 331 -22.15 18.85 1.69
N PRO A 332 -21.99 18.11 0.58
CA PRO A 332 -20.68 17.67 0.15
C PRO A 332 -19.81 18.85 -0.24
N ILE A 333 -18.58 18.90 0.27
CA ILE A 333 -17.59 19.93 -0.12
C ILE A 333 -17.12 19.73 -1.57
N TRP A 334 -17.28 18.53 -2.10
CA TRP A 334 -16.99 18.19 -3.48
C TRP A 334 -17.83 17.00 -3.94
N THR A 335 -18.22 16.98 -5.23
CA THR A 335 -18.92 15.85 -5.85
C THR A 335 -18.45 15.65 -7.29
N CYS A 336 -18.27 14.40 -7.69
CA CYS A 336 -18.08 13.98 -9.08
C CYS A 336 -19.11 12.93 -9.45
N SER A 337 -19.93 13.23 -10.44
CA SER A 337 -20.90 12.29 -11.00
C SER A 337 -20.32 11.51 -12.18
N TYR A 338 -20.81 10.30 -12.37
CA TYR A 338 -20.41 9.39 -13.42
C TYR A 338 -21.50 8.37 -13.72
N GLN A 339 -21.37 7.69 -14.86
CA GLN A 339 -22.22 6.55 -15.20
C GLN A 339 -21.50 5.28 -14.72
N GLY A 340 -22.01 4.66 -13.65
CA GLY A 340 -21.51 3.39 -13.14
C GLY A 340 -22.62 2.36 -13.00
N GLU A 341 -22.28 1.10 -13.24
CA GLU A 341 -23.21 -0.04 -13.15
C GLU A 341 -23.10 -0.81 -11.82
N TYR A 342 -22.19 -0.42 -10.92
CA TYR A 342 -21.85 -1.19 -9.72
C TYR A 342 -22.30 -0.49 -8.44
N ASN A 343 -22.87 -1.27 -7.53
CA ASN A 343 -23.36 -0.76 -6.24
C ASN A 343 -22.25 -0.54 -5.20
N TYR A 344 -21.08 -1.18 -5.34
CA TYR A 344 -19.98 -1.13 -4.35
C TYR A 344 -18.61 -1.04 -5.01
N PRO A 345 -18.16 0.15 -5.40
CA PRO A 345 -16.83 0.32 -5.96
C PRO A 345 -15.76 0.03 -4.91
N PRO A 346 -14.87 -0.95 -5.14
CA PRO A 346 -13.73 -1.19 -4.26
C PRO A 346 -12.79 0.02 -4.28
N ILE A 347 -12.25 0.33 -3.10
CA ILE A 347 -11.40 1.49 -2.84
C ILE A 347 -10.04 0.98 -2.35
N GLY A 348 -8.99 1.66 -2.81
CA GLY A 348 -7.61 1.42 -2.38
C GLY A 348 -7.42 1.75 -0.91
N PRO A 349 -6.35 1.21 -0.30
CA PRO A 349 -6.06 1.48 1.07
C PRO A 349 -5.87 2.98 1.27
N ILE A 350 -6.43 3.48 2.35
CA ILE A 350 -6.25 4.86 2.72
C ILE A 350 -4.98 4.91 3.56
N CYS A 351 -3.92 5.43 2.96
CA CYS A 351 -2.69 5.73 3.66
C CYS A 351 -2.91 7.00 4.48
N GLN A 352 -2.97 6.91 5.81
CA GLN A 352 -2.92 8.09 6.66
C GLN A 352 -1.49 8.32 7.13
N ASP A 353 -1.05 9.58 7.10
CA ASP A 353 0.14 10.02 7.80
C ASP A 353 -0.11 9.96 9.30
N ALA A 354 0.74 9.21 10.00
CA ALA A 354 0.66 9.06 11.45
C ALA A 354 0.83 10.40 12.20
N PHE A 355 1.50 11.39 11.61
CA PHE A 355 1.75 12.68 12.26
C PHE A 355 0.65 13.70 12.01
N SER A 356 0.18 13.83 10.77
CA SER A 356 -0.86 14.81 10.41
C SER A 356 -2.28 14.25 10.47
N GLY A 357 -2.45 12.94 10.55
CA GLY A 357 -3.76 12.26 10.46
C GLY A 357 -4.43 12.42 9.09
N ARG A 358 -3.70 12.93 8.09
CA ARG A 358 -4.23 13.21 6.74
C ARG A 358 -3.96 12.04 5.81
N HIS A 359 -4.83 11.85 4.83
CA HIS A 359 -4.55 10.94 3.72
C HIS A 359 -3.33 11.44 2.94
N GLU A 360 -2.29 10.60 2.90
CA GLU A 360 -1.15 10.78 2.02
C GLU A 360 -1.21 9.80 0.86
N GLY A 361 -0.76 10.24 -0.31
CA GLY A 361 -0.71 9.40 -1.50
C GLY A 361 -1.99 9.41 -2.33
N LEU A 362 -2.15 8.34 -3.10
CA LEU A 362 -3.11 8.23 -4.18
C LEU A 362 -4.23 7.28 -3.78
N LEU A 363 -5.46 7.78 -3.83
CA LEU A 363 -6.64 6.98 -3.60
C LEU A 363 -7.07 6.35 -4.91
N ALA A 364 -7.00 5.03 -5.01
CA ALA A 364 -7.53 4.29 -6.14
C ALA A 364 -8.98 3.87 -5.88
N MET A 365 -9.80 3.84 -6.92
CA MET A 365 -11.18 3.40 -6.85
C MET A 365 -11.57 2.73 -8.16
N ILE A 366 -12.28 1.61 -8.13
CA ILE A 366 -12.82 1.01 -9.36
C ILE A 366 -14.33 1.10 -9.39
N THR A 367 -14.87 1.85 -10.35
CA THR A 367 -16.31 1.97 -10.63
C THR A 367 -16.63 1.25 -11.92
N GLY A 368 -17.08 0.00 -11.80
CA GLY A 368 -17.35 -0.88 -12.94
C GLY A 368 -16.15 -1.11 -13.83
N THR A 369 -16.22 -0.74 -15.10
CA THR A 369 -15.11 -0.88 -16.06
C THR A 369 -14.14 0.29 -15.99
N THR A 370 -14.14 1.05 -14.91
CA THR A 370 -13.37 2.28 -14.81
C THR A 370 -12.56 2.32 -13.52
N LEU A 371 -11.24 2.30 -13.63
CA LEU A 371 -10.32 2.57 -12.53
C LEU A 371 -10.07 4.09 -12.46
N ARG A 372 -10.15 4.66 -11.26
CA ARG A 372 -9.99 6.08 -11.00
C ARG A 372 -8.97 6.32 -9.91
N PHE A 373 -8.20 7.39 -10.07
CA PHE A 373 -7.23 7.84 -9.07
C PHE A 373 -7.55 9.24 -8.61
N PHE A 374 -7.58 9.44 -7.30
CA PHE A 374 -7.64 10.76 -6.69
C PHE A 374 -6.29 11.06 -6.09
N THR A 375 -5.67 12.15 -6.54
CA THR A 375 -4.41 12.62 -5.97
C THR A 375 -4.72 13.53 -4.79
N SER A 376 -4.16 13.22 -3.61
CA SER A 376 -4.20 14.13 -2.46
C SER A 376 -3.29 15.31 -2.79
N THR A 377 -3.87 16.47 -3.09
CA THR A 377 -3.11 17.74 -3.09
C THR A 377 -3.55 18.55 -1.87
N PRO A 378 -2.67 19.42 -1.32
CA PRO A 378 -3.04 20.30 -0.22
C PRO A 378 -4.11 21.33 -0.59
N GLU A 379 -4.46 21.48 -1.88
CA GLU A 379 -5.50 22.40 -2.31
C GLU A 379 -6.91 21.89 -1.93
N PRO A 380 -7.77 22.76 -1.38
CA PRO A 380 -9.09 22.35 -0.89
C PRO A 380 -10.09 22.00 -1.99
N SER A 381 -9.85 22.35 -3.26
CA SER A 381 -10.81 22.17 -4.34
C SER A 381 -10.45 21.01 -5.25
N MET A 382 -11.01 19.82 -5.03
CA MET A 382 -10.88 18.68 -5.96
C MET A 382 -11.36 19.05 -7.37
N ASN A 383 -10.43 19.39 -8.27
CA ASN A 383 -10.77 19.66 -9.67
C ASN A 383 -10.78 18.36 -10.46
N SER A 384 -11.56 18.31 -11.55
CA SER A 384 -11.68 17.11 -12.40
C SER A 384 -10.35 16.63 -13.00
N SER A 385 -9.36 17.52 -13.12
CA SER A 385 -7.98 17.20 -13.52
C SER A 385 -7.25 16.28 -12.54
N TRP A 386 -7.78 16.07 -11.33
CA TRP A 386 -7.19 15.22 -10.31
C TRP A 386 -7.68 13.79 -10.36
N ILE A 387 -8.74 13.54 -11.14
CA ILE A 387 -9.29 12.21 -11.39
C ILE A 387 -8.70 11.69 -12.69
N ARG A 388 -7.71 10.82 -12.58
CA ARG A 388 -7.28 10.05 -13.74
C ARG A 388 -8.18 8.84 -13.89
N THR A 389 -8.56 8.52 -15.11
CA THR A 389 -9.59 7.53 -15.42
C THR A 389 -9.05 6.53 -16.44
N TYR A 390 -9.23 5.25 -16.17
CA TYR A 390 -8.71 4.15 -16.99
C TYR A 390 -9.78 3.13 -17.24
N ASN A 391 -9.79 2.56 -18.43
CA ASN A 391 -10.66 1.44 -18.75
C ASN A 391 -10.12 0.18 -18.06
N ALA A 392 -10.81 -0.27 -17.02
CA ALA A 392 -10.69 -1.60 -16.48
C ALA A 392 -11.61 -2.54 -17.27
N LEU A 393 -11.15 -3.76 -17.56
CA LEU A 393 -12.04 -4.80 -18.10
C LEU A 393 -13.09 -5.18 -17.06
N ALA A 394 -14.20 -5.78 -17.52
CA ALA A 394 -15.24 -6.27 -16.63
C ALA A 394 -14.63 -7.21 -15.56
N MET A 395 -14.85 -6.85 -14.29
CA MET A 395 -14.24 -7.55 -13.17
C MET A 395 -15.12 -8.72 -12.73
N GLU A 396 -14.49 -9.86 -12.48
CA GLU A 396 -15.18 -11.06 -12.06
C GLU A 396 -15.06 -11.38 -10.57
N ALA A 397 -14.07 -10.78 -9.92
CA ALA A 397 -13.76 -10.92 -8.50
C ALA A 397 -13.61 -9.54 -7.88
N THR A 398 -13.69 -9.47 -6.54
CA THR A 398 -13.32 -8.26 -5.81
C THR A 398 -11.85 -7.94 -6.10
N PRO A 399 -11.54 -6.79 -6.70
CA PRO A 399 -10.17 -6.40 -7.00
C PRO A 399 -9.43 -6.02 -5.71
N SER A 400 -8.11 -6.16 -5.75
CA SER A 400 -7.23 -5.68 -4.70
C SER A 400 -6.60 -4.38 -5.15
N LEU A 401 -6.81 -3.33 -4.37
CA LEU A 401 -6.18 -2.04 -4.59
C LEU A 401 -5.08 -1.85 -3.53
N SER A 402 -4.01 -1.16 -3.89
CA SER A 402 -2.86 -0.80 -3.03
C SER A 402 -2.47 0.64 -3.31
N GLY A 403 -1.49 1.18 -2.57
CA GLY A 403 -1.01 2.56 -2.78
C GLY A 403 -0.48 2.80 -4.19
N ARG A 404 0.00 1.76 -4.88
CA ARG A 404 0.58 1.90 -6.24
C ARG A 404 0.03 0.98 -7.29
N ARG A 405 -0.75 -0.02 -6.90
CA ARG A 405 -1.20 -1.05 -7.83
C ARG A 405 -2.68 -1.35 -7.66
N ALA A 406 -3.35 -1.53 -8.79
CA ALA A 406 -4.65 -2.17 -8.84
C ALA A 406 -4.46 -3.55 -9.44
N MET A 407 -4.99 -4.55 -8.78
CA MET A 407 -5.04 -5.93 -9.27
C MET A 407 -6.50 -6.37 -9.38
N TRP A 408 -6.88 -6.89 -10.53
CA TRP A 408 -8.23 -7.44 -10.74
C TRP A 408 -8.17 -8.65 -11.67
N SER A 409 -9.18 -9.50 -11.59
CA SER A 409 -9.29 -10.65 -12.50
C SER A 409 -10.42 -10.46 -13.51
N ALA A 410 -10.16 -10.84 -14.76
CA ALA A 410 -11.18 -11.00 -15.79
C ALA A 410 -10.90 -12.29 -16.57
N GLY A 411 -11.88 -13.19 -16.64
CA GLY A 411 -11.68 -14.56 -17.12
C GLY A 411 -10.64 -15.30 -16.28
N SER A 412 -9.68 -15.93 -16.97
CA SER A 412 -8.54 -16.65 -16.36
C SER A 412 -7.30 -15.77 -16.16
N LYS A 413 -7.40 -14.46 -16.41
CA LYS A 413 -6.25 -13.54 -16.38
C LYS A 413 -6.31 -12.61 -15.17
N LEU A 414 -5.13 -12.25 -14.68
CA LEU A 414 -4.94 -11.20 -13.71
C LEU A 414 -4.44 -9.94 -14.43
N PHE A 415 -4.99 -8.80 -14.10
CA PHE A 415 -4.57 -7.51 -14.62
C PHE A 415 -3.92 -6.74 -13.49
N VAL A 416 -2.81 -6.07 -13.78
CA VAL A 416 -2.08 -5.24 -12.82
C VAL A 416 -1.85 -3.88 -13.46
N CYS A 417 -2.51 -2.86 -12.92
CA CYS A 417 -2.20 -1.48 -13.24
C CYS A 417 -1.22 -0.96 -12.20
N THR A 418 -0.08 -0.42 -12.63
CA THR A 418 0.87 0.27 -11.74
C THR A 418 0.74 1.77 -11.96
N PHE A 419 0.54 2.50 -10.88
CA PHE A 419 0.33 3.94 -10.91
C PHE A 419 1.67 4.67 -10.80
N PRO A 420 1.90 5.73 -11.59
CA PRO A 420 3.02 6.62 -11.36
C PRO A 420 2.75 7.40 -10.07
N MET A 421 3.71 7.44 -9.15
CA MET A 421 3.67 8.48 -8.12
C MET A 421 4.21 9.77 -8.75
N PRO A 422 3.72 10.94 -8.32
CA PRO A 422 4.31 12.20 -8.73
C PRO A 422 5.82 12.18 -8.42
N PRO A 423 6.69 12.58 -9.37
CA PRO A 423 8.15 12.56 -9.21
C PRO A 423 8.69 13.58 -8.19
N GLY A 424 7.81 14.20 -7.40
CA GLY A 424 8.13 15.29 -6.49
C GLY A 424 8.77 14.78 -5.20
N GLY A 425 10.10 14.70 -5.18
CA GLY A 425 10.90 14.87 -3.95
C GLY A 425 11.13 13.66 -3.04
N ASP A 426 10.48 12.51 -3.26
CA ASP A 426 10.69 11.37 -2.36
C ASP A 426 12.01 10.63 -2.63
N ALA A 427 12.88 10.63 -1.62
CA ALA A 427 14.15 9.90 -1.62
C ALA A 427 13.99 8.41 -1.99
N GLY A 428 12.81 7.84 -1.74
CA GLY A 428 12.45 6.46 -2.11
C GLY A 428 12.58 6.13 -3.58
N TRP A 429 12.31 7.07 -4.48
CA TRP A 429 12.47 6.84 -5.92
C TRP A 429 13.94 6.65 -6.31
N MET A 430 14.83 7.45 -5.70
CA MET A 430 16.27 7.24 -5.81
C MET A 430 16.66 5.88 -5.22
N ARG A 431 16.07 5.48 -4.08
CA ARG A 431 16.31 4.18 -3.44
C ARG A 431 16.00 3.00 -4.35
N LEU A 432 14.93 3.10 -5.12
CA LEU A 432 14.48 2.06 -6.04
C LEU A 432 15.32 1.99 -7.33
N GLY A 433 16.15 3.00 -7.60
CA GLY A 433 17.00 3.07 -8.80
C GLY A 433 16.18 3.20 -10.08
N VAL A 434 14.95 3.71 -9.97
CA VAL A 434 14.10 4.05 -11.11
C VAL A 434 14.54 5.43 -11.58
N ALA A 435 15.19 5.49 -12.74
CA ALA A 435 15.39 6.77 -13.43
C ALA A 435 14.01 7.38 -13.61
N GLN A 436 13.81 8.67 -13.25
CA GLN A 436 12.55 9.40 -13.39
C GLN A 436 11.87 8.91 -14.67
N ALA A 437 10.85 8.06 -14.52
CA ALA A 437 10.10 7.60 -15.67
C ALA A 437 9.58 8.88 -16.30
N GLY A 438 9.98 9.16 -17.55
CA GLY A 438 9.54 10.35 -18.26
C GLY A 438 8.04 10.49 -18.04
N ALA A 439 7.60 11.70 -17.69
CA ALA A 439 6.32 12.02 -17.06
C ALA A 439 5.03 11.66 -17.85
N GLY A 440 5.07 10.70 -18.78
CA GLY A 440 4.02 10.42 -19.75
C GLY A 440 3.26 9.11 -19.55
N ASP A 441 3.91 7.96 -19.33
CA ASP A 441 3.23 6.69 -19.62
C ASP A 441 2.94 5.85 -18.37
N GLU A 442 1.68 5.93 -17.95
CA GLU A 442 1.03 5.01 -17.04
C GLU A 442 0.98 3.61 -17.63
N ARG A 443 1.37 2.60 -16.84
CA ARG A 443 1.52 1.24 -17.33
C ARG A 443 0.40 0.36 -16.80
N ILE A 444 -0.56 0.07 -17.67
CA ILE A 444 -1.48 -1.06 -17.47
C ILE A 444 -0.80 -2.29 -18.07
N ALA A 445 -0.32 -3.19 -17.22
CA ALA A 445 0.24 -4.45 -17.65
C ALA A 445 -0.80 -5.56 -17.43
N SER A 446 -1.14 -6.30 -18.48
CA SER A 446 -1.84 -7.56 -18.28
C SER A 446 -0.83 -8.60 -17.82
N VAL A 447 -1.08 -9.21 -16.66
CA VAL A 447 -0.25 -10.31 -16.19
C VAL A 447 -0.99 -11.59 -16.46
N GLU A 448 -0.67 -12.24 -17.57
CA GLU A 448 -1.09 -13.60 -17.76
C GLU A 448 -0.34 -14.47 -16.76
N MET A 449 -0.98 -14.73 -15.62
CA MET A 449 -0.53 -15.75 -14.71
C MET A 449 -0.77 -17.08 -15.41
N PRO A 450 0.27 -17.87 -15.72
CA PRO A 450 0.10 -19.26 -16.10
C PRO A 450 -0.41 -19.96 -14.85
N MET A 451 -1.72 -19.89 -14.67
CA MET A 451 -2.40 -20.63 -13.62
C MET A 451 -2.02 -22.08 -13.89
N LEU A 452 -1.31 -22.70 -12.95
CA LEU A 452 -1.44 -24.15 -12.75
C LEU A 452 -2.93 -24.48 -12.87
N PRO A 453 -3.35 -25.62 -13.41
CA PRO A 453 -4.75 -25.93 -13.70
C PRO A 453 -5.60 -25.94 -12.41
N VAL A 454 -5.94 -24.76 -11.93
CA VAL A 454 -6.84 -24.54 -10.83
C VAL A 454 -8.18 -24.33 -11.50
N GLU A 455 -8.94 -25.41 -11.55
CA GLU A 455 -10.30 -25.42 -12.03
C GLU A 455 -11.17 -24.58 -11.09
N GLY A 456 -11.40 -23.32 -11.44
CA GLY A 456 -12.25 -22.46 -10.66
C GLY A 456 -12.27 -21.01 -11.12
N LYS A 457 -13.22 -20.28 -10.54
CA LYS A 457 -13.37 -18.84 -10.72
C LYS A 457 -12.74 -18.12 -9.53
N ILE A 458 -11.90 -17.12 -9.79
CA ILE A 458 -11.40 -16.22 -8.74
C ILE A 458 -12.60 -15.48 -8.16
N ARG A 459 -12.75 -15.53 -6.83
CA ARG A 459 -13.85 -14.91 -6.08
C ARG A 459 -13.40 -13.65 -5.37
N ASP A 460 -12.18 -13.68 -4.84
CA ASP A 460 -11.62 -12.59 -4.04
C ASP A 460 -10.10 -12.53 -4.23
N LEU A 461 -9.55 -11.32 -4.15
CA LEU A 461 -8.14 -11.01 -4.32
C LEU A 461 -7.67 -10.16 -3.14
N SER A 462 -6.50 -10.47 -2.62
CA SER A 462 -5.82 -9.63 -1.63
C SER A 462 -4.33 -9.59 -1.90
N TRP A 463 -3.77 -8.39 -1.90
CA TRP A 463 -2.37 -8.13 -2.21
C TRP A 463 -1.69 -7.46 -1.03
N ASP A 464 -0.56 -8.02 -0.59
CA ASP A 464 0.35 -7.35 0.33
C ASP A 464 1.61 -6.91 -0.43
N GLU A 465 1.67 -5.62 -0.75
CA GLU A 465 2.72 -5.02 -1.56
C GLU A 465 4.10 -5.13 -0.89
N ALA A 466 4.13 -5.05 0.45
CA ALA A 466 5.35 -5.10 1.24
C ALA A 466 6.06 -6.47 1.17
N SER A 467 5.29 -7.57 1.27
CA SER A 467 5.84 -8.92 1.12
C SER A 467 5.91 -9.38 -0.33
N GLY A 468 5.24 -8.68 -1.25
CA GLY A 468 5.08 -9.11 -2.63
C GLY A 468 4.23 -10.36 -2.74
N ARG A 469 3.27 -10.59 -1.83
CA ARG A 469 2.40 -11.77 -1.84
C ARG A 469 1.00 -11.45 -2.33
N LEU A 470 0.52 -12.30 -3.24
CA LEU A 470 -0.85 -12.26 -3.73
C LEU A 470 -1.63 -13.45 -3.19
N CYS A 471 -2.79 -13.18 -2.60
CA CYS A 471 -3.74 -14.16 -2.12
C CYS A 471 -4.95 -14.18 -3.04
N LEU A 472 -5.27 -15.37 -3.56
CA LEU A 472 -6.45 -15.63 -4.37
C LEU A 472 -7.39 -16.56 -3.61
N LEU A 473 -8.67 -16.20 -3.54
CA LEU A 473 -9.72 -17.14 -3.17
C LEU A 473 -10.35 -17.69 -4.44
N VAL A 474 -10.17 -18.97 -4.73
CA VAL A 474 -10.67 -19.62 -5.93
C VAL A 474 -11.82 -20.57 -5.58
N GLY A 475 -12.99 -20.33 -6.15
CA GLY A 475 -14.16 -21.18 -5.98
C GLY A 475 -14.28 -22.20 -7.11
N SER A 476 -14.36 -23.49 -6.76
CA SER A 476 -14.67 -24.55 -7.73
C SER A 476 -16.18 -24.67 -7.93
N PRO A 477 -16.70 -24.56 -9.16
CA PRO A 477 -18.13 -24.73 -9.41
C PRO A 477 -18.61 -26.17 -9.15
N MET A 478 -17.74 -27.17 -9.33
CA MET A 478 -18.13 -28.58 -9.18
C MET A 478 -18.10 -29.07 -7.74
N LEU A 479 -17.12 -28.63 -6.95
CA LEU A 479 -16.87 -29.22 -5.63
C LEU A 479 -17.51 -28.45 -4.47
N ARG A 480 -18.14 -27.28 -4.72
CA ARG A 480 -18.50 -26.28 -3.70
C ARG A 480 -17.35 -25.95 -2.73
N ALA A 481 -16.12 -26.34 -3.08
CA ALA A 481 -14.92 -26.15 -2.31
C ALA A 481 -14.24 -24.85 -2.74
N HIS A 482 -13.68 -24.15 -1.76
CA HIS A 482 -12.84 -22.99 -1.99
C HIS A 482 -11.39 -23.37 -1.72
N THR A 483 -10.50 -22.87 -2.57
CA THR A 483 -9.05 -23.03 -2.44
C THR A 483 -8.46 -21.64 -2.25
N VAL A 484 -7.61 -21.48 -1.24
CA VAL A 484 -6.79 -20.28 -1.10
C VAL A 484 -5.47 -20.55 -1.80
N MET A 485 -5.03 -19.61 -2.63
CA MET A 485 -3.74 -19.67 -3.31
C MET A 485 -2.88 -18.49 -2.88
N ILE A 486 -1.66 -18.74 -2.43
CA ILE A 486 -0.65 -17.71 -2.21
C ILE A 486 0.39 -17.79 -3.32
N ILE A 487 0.60 -16.68 -3.99
CA ILE A 487 1.66 -16.50 -4.98
C ILE A 487 2.68 -15.55 -4.38
N ASP A 488 3.93 -16.02 -4.23
CA ASP A 488 5.04 -15.12 -3.98
C ASP A 488 5.49 -14.50 -5.30
N THR A 489 5.47 -13.17 -5.36
CA THR A 489 6.04 -12.41 -6.47
C THR A 489 7.53 -12.17 -6.18
N PRO A 490 8.38 -12.12 -7.21
CA PRO A 490 9.84 -12.28 -7.08
C PRO A 490 10.67 -11.08 -6.62
#